data_AF-A0A538CWX2-F1
#
_entry.id   AF-A0A538CWX2-F1
#
_cell.length_a   1.000
_cell.length_b   1.000
_cell.length_c   1.000
_cell.angle_alpha   90.00
_cell.angle_beta   90.00
_cell.angle_gamma   90.00
#
_symmetry.space_group_name_H-M   'P 1'
#
loop_
_entity.id
_entity.type
_entity.pdbx_description
1 polymer ?
#
loop_
_entity_poly.entity_id
_entity_poly.type
_entity_poly.pdbx_seq_one_letter_code
_entity_poly.pdbx_strand_id
1 'polypeptide(L)' 'NVPAELRYSKDHEWARLEANGRVRVGITDYAQDALGDVVFIELPATGTAVAAGDTFGEVESTKSVSDLFA' A
#
# COMPACT_ATOMS: atom_id res chain seq x y z
N ASN A 1 -12.19 -2.31 8.67
CA ASN A 1 -11.39 -2.80 9.81
C ASN A 1 -10.12 -1.97 9.94
N VAL A 2 -9.77 -1.51 11.15
CA VAL A 2 -8.59 -0.67 11.43
C VAL A 2 -7.80 -1.24 12.61
N PRO A 3 -6.87 -2.19 12.37
CA PRO A 3 -6.06 -2.80 13.43
C PRO A 3 -5.16 -1.81 14.20
N ALA A 4 -5.23 -1.83 15.53
CA ALA A 4 -4.52 -0.86 16.38
C ALA A 4 -2.99 -1.04 16.40
N GLU A 5 -2.48 -2.20 16.02
CA GLU A 5 -1.05 -2.52 15.99
C GLU A 5 -0.31 -1.99 14.74
N LEU A 6 -1.06 -1.45 13.77
CA LEU A 6 -0.52 -0.92 12.52
C LEU A 6 -0.29 0.59 12.62
N ARG A 7 0.64 1.09 11.81
CA ARG A 7 0.78 2.52 11.49
C ARG A 7 0.08 2.80 10.16
N TYR A 8 -0.36 4.04 9.95
CA TYR A 8 -1.17 4.40 8.79
C TYR A 8 -0.69 5.70 8.13
N SER A 9 -0.77 5.75 6.80
CA SER A 9 -0.60 6.98 6.02
C SER A 9 -1.94 7.71 5.83
N LYS A 10 -1.87 8.95 5.35
CA LYS A 10 -3.07 9.71 4.96
C LYS A 10 -3.67 9.17 3.66
N ASP A 11 -2.84 8.52 2.86
CA ASP A 11 -3.12 7.96 1.54
C ASP A 11 -3.67 6.52 1.63
N HIS A 12 -4.17 6.15 2.81
CA HIS A 12 -4.87 4.88 3.07
C HIS A 12 -4.01 3.62 2.93
N GLU A 13 -2.75 3.72 3.31
CA GLU A 13 -1.85 2.57 3.47
C GLU A 13 -1.59 2.28 4.94
N TRP A 14 -1.18 1.04 5.22
CA TRP A 14 -0.71 0.62 6.52
C TRP A 14 0.72 0.12 6.46
N ALA A 15 1.42 0.25 7.58
CA ALA A 15 2.76 -0.25 7.79
C ALA A 15 2.83 -1.10 9.06
N ARG A 16 3.43 -2.29 8.96
CA ARG A 16 3.69 -3.22 10.07
C ARG A 16 5.20 -3.45 10.19
N LEU A 17 5.75 -3.20 11.38
CA LEU A 17 7.13 -3.58 11.69
C LEU A 17 7.17 -5.09 12.00
N GLU A 18 7.96 -5.83 11.23
CA GLU A 18 8.19 -7.26 11.41
C GLU A 18 9.39 -7.50 12.36
N ALA A 19 9.47 -8.69 12.95
CA ALA A 19 10.51 -9.04 13.93
C ALA A 19 11.95 -8.96 13.37
N ASN A 20 12.13 -9.05 12.05
CA ASN A 20 13.42 -8.96 11.37
C ASN A 20 13.83 -7.50 11.03
N GLY A 21 13.10 -6.51 11.54
CA GLY A 21 13.35 -5.09 11.30
C GLY A 21 12.87 -4.59 9.94
N ARG A 22 12.23 -5.44 9.11
CA ARG A 22 11.59 -5.01 7.85
C ARG A 22 10.20 -4.45 8.13
N VAL A 23 9.76 -3.53 7.28
CA VAL A 23 8.39 -3.04 7.28
C VAL A 23 7.62 -3.75 6.16
N ARG A 24 6.44 -4.26 6.49
CA ARG A 24 5.45 -4.70 5.50
C ARG A 24 4.45 -3.58 5.30
N VAL A 25 4.14 -3.29 4.05
CA VAL A 25 3.17 -2.28 3.66
C VAL A 25 2.00 -2.92 2.90
N GLY A 26 0.86 -2.23 2.88
CA GLY A 26 -0.30 -2.57 2.08
C GLY A 26 -1.38 -1.50 2.17
N ILE A 27 -2.48 -1.66 1.43
CA ILE A 27 -3.62 -0.73 1.49
C ILE A 27 -4.59 -1.10 2.62
N THR A 28 -5.24 -0.09 3.20
CA THR A 28 -6.24 -0.27 4.26
C THR A 28 -7.49 -0.98 3.75
N ASP A 29 -8.26 -1.54 4.69
CA ASP A 29 -9.57 -2.14 4.37
C ASP A 29 -10.55 -1.13 3.74
N TYR A 30 -10.44 0.16 4.12
CA TYR A 30 -11.20 1.22 3.49
C TYR A 30 -10.79 1.44 2.02
N ALA A 31 -9.48 1.44 1.74
CA ALA A 31 -8.98 1.64 0.38
C ALA A 31 -9.44 0.53 -0.57
N GLN A 32 -9.35 -0.74 -0.15
CA GLN A 32 -9.79 -1.85 -1.01
C GLN A 32 -11.31 -1.80 -1.26
N ASP A 33 -12.12 -1.44 -0.27
CA ASP A 33 -13.59 -1.33 -0.44
C ASP A 33 -13.95 -0.18 -1.39
N ALA A 34 -13.22 0.94 -1.31
CA ALA A 34 -13.38 2.08 -2.21
C ALA A 34 -12.96 1.76 -3.65
N LEU A 35 -11.88 0.99 -3.84
CA LEU A 35 -11.43 0.53 -5.16
C LEU A 35 -12.39 -0.51 -5.77
N GLY A 36 -12.92 -1.39 -4.94
CA GLY A 36 -13.62 -2.61 -5.36
C GLY A 36 -12.65 -3.70 -5.80
N ASP A 37 -13.10 -4.59 -6.68
CA ASP A 37 -12.32 -5.75 -7.13
C ASP A 37 -11.01 -5.31 -7.82
N VAL A 38 -9.89 -5.55 -7.15
CA VAL A 38 -8.54 -5.32 -7.67
C VAL A 38 -8.25 -6.34 -8.76
N VAL A 39 -7.88 -5.83 -9.94
CA VAL A 39 -7.57 -6.64 -11.13
C VAL A 39 -6.10 -6.61 -11.50
N PHE A 40 -5.38 -5.57 -11.08
CA PHE A 40 -3.96 -5.41 -11.38
C PHE A 40 -3.23 -4.67 -10.26
N ILE A 41 -1.95 -5.02 -10.08
CA ILE A 41 -1.04 -4.35 -9.14
C ILE A 41 0.31 -4.25 -9.82
N GLU A 42 0.83 -3.02 -9.94
CA GLU A 42 2.22 -2.77 -10.29
C GLU A 42 3.04 -2.55 -9.02
N LEU A 43 4.14 -3.30 -8.90
CA LEU A 43 5.08 -3.20 -7.79
C LEU A 43 6.49 -2.97 -8.33
N PRO A 44 7.36 -2.29 -7.57
CA PRO A 44 8.72 -2.06 -7.99
C PRO A 44 9.50 -3.37 -7.97
N ALA A 45 10.56 -3.44 -8.77
CA ALA A 45 11.50 -4.55 -8.69
C ALA A 45 12.08 -4.68 -7.26
N THR A 46 12.38 -5.92 -6.84
CA THR A 46 13.04 -6.13 -5.55
C THR A 46 14.42 -5.48 -5.54
N GLY A 47 14.71 -4.69 -4.51
CA GLY A 47 15.97 -3.95 -4.38
C GLY A 47 15.92 -2.52 -4.92
N THR A 48 14.80 -2.10 -5.53
CA THR A 48 14.57 -0.70 -5.89
C THR A 48 14.61 0.18 -4.63
N ALA A 49 15.42 1.23 -4.68
CA ALA A 49 15.44 2.26 -3.66
C ALA A 49 14.28 3.24 -3.89
N VAL A 50 13.60 3.60 -2.81
CA VAL A 50 12.49 4.56 -2.78
C VAL A 50 12.71 5.55 -1.64
N ALA A 51 12.23 6.78 -1.77
CA ALA A 51 12.18 7.75 -0.69
C ALA A 51 10.73 7.92 -0.19
N ALA A 52 10.58 8.38 1.06
CA ALA A 52 9.27 8.57 1.65
C ALA A 52 8.42 9.56 0.83
N GLY A 53 7.21 9.14 0.46
CA GLY A 53 6.30 9.89 -0.39
C GLY A 53 6.51 9.72 -1.90
N ASP A 54 7.51 8.95 -2.34
CA ASP A 54 7.65 8.59 -3.75
C ASP A 54 6.55 7.61 -4.15
N THR A 55 5.96 7.81 -5.33
CA THR A 55 5.13 6.78 -5.97
C THR A 55 6.03 5.60 -6.35
N PHE A 56 5.72 4.41 -5.84
CA PHE A 56 6.52 3.20 -6.09
C PHE A 56 5.76 2.11 -6.84
N GLY A 57 4.45 2.29 -7.05
CA GLY A 57 3.59 1.36 -7.76
C GLY A 57 2.16 1.88 -7.83
N GLU A 58 1.26 1.05 -8.32
CA GLU A 58 -0.17 1.37 -8.44
C GLU A 58 -1.03 0.12 -8.21
N VAL A 59 -2.27 0.35 -7.77
CA VAL A 59 -3.32 -0.66 -7.64
C VAL A 59 -4.50 -0.26 -8.51
N GLU A 60 -4.96 -1.19 -9.35
CA GLU A 60 -6.03 -0.96 -10.30
C GLU A 60 -7.20 -1.91 -10.06
N SER A 61 -8.40 -1.33 -10.11
CA SER A 61 -9.67 -2.04 -10.19
C SER A 61 -10.31 -1.83 -11.56
N THR A 62 -11.43 -2.49 -11.83
CA THR A 62 -12.21 -2.26 -13.06
C THR A 62 -12.77 -0.83 -13.19
N LYS A 63 -12.66 0.00 -12.15
CA LYS A 63 -13.26 1.34 -12.09
C LYS A 63 -12.25 2.46 -11.87
N SER A 64 -11.10 2.18 -11.26
CA SER A 64 -10.19 3.22 -10.79
C SER A 64 -8.76 2.68 -10.66
N VAL A 65 -7.79 3.59 -10.78
CA VAL A 65 -6.37 3.36 -10.52
C VAL A 65 -5.96 4.26 -9.36
N SER A 66 -5.14 3.75 -8.45
CA SER A 66 -4.57 4.51 -7.35
C SER A 66 -3.08 4.25 -7.22
N ASP A 67 -2.31 5.31 -7.08
CA ASP A 67 -0.89 5.26 -6.75
C ASP A 67 -0.67 4.66 -5.35
N LEU A 68 0.51 4.05 -5.17
CA LEU A 68 1.05 3.59 -3.89
C LEU A 68 2.31 4.41 -3.54
N PHE A 69 2.44 4.84 -2.28
CA PHE A 69 3.47 5.73 -1.77
C PHE A 69 4.39 5.09 -0.72
N ALA A 70 5.69 5.37 -0.79
CA ALA A 70 6.73 4.77 0.06
C ALA A 70 6.89 5.43 1.44
#